data_AF-R7CVU0-F1
#
_entry.id   AF-R7CVU0-F1
#
_cell.length_a   1.000
_cell.length_b   1.000
_cell.length_c   1.000
_cell.angle_alpha   90.00
_cell.angle_beta   90.00
_cell.angle_gamma   90.00
#
_symmetry.space_group_name_H-M   'P 1'
#
loop_
_entity.id
_entity.type
_entity.pdbx_description
1 polymer ?
#
loop_
_entity_poly.entity_id
_entity_poly.type
_entity_poly.pdbx_seq_one_letter_code
_entity_poly.pdbx_strand_id
1 'polypeptide(L)'
;MEDKKLKDICGTGNPFSVPEGYFDRVTKEIMDRLPEKEKVILPPTPTTWQRIKPWLYLAAMFCVIMGGARYFVGPSLQQKIDKSPMATTAAEAQGISYDEEYLENELMNSRMDDYSVYCYLTDTDSES
;
A
#
# COMPACT_ATOMS: atom_id res chain seq x y z
N MET A 1 59.89 -45.42 -2.24
CA MET A 1 61.03 -44.97 -3.07
C MET A 1 60.62 -43.93 -4.12
N GLU A 2 59.34 -43.54 -4.20
CA GLU A 2 58.82 -42.63 -5.24
C GLU A 2 58.95 -41.15 -4.86
N ASP A 3 58.91 -40.82 -3.57
CA ASP A 3 58.95 -39.43 -3.07
C ASP A 3 60.28 -38.71 -3.37
N LYS A 4 61.38 -39.47 -3.47
CA LYS A 4 62.71 -38.94 -3.80
C LYS A 4 62.81 -38.52 -5.27
N LYS A 5 62.14 -39.25 -6.18
CA LYS A 5 62.11 -38.90 -7.61
C LYS A 5 61.31 -37.63 -7.86
N LEU A 6 60.18 -37.45 -7.17
CA LEU A 6 59.33 -36.27 -7.34
C LEU A 6 60.05 -34.97 -6.95
N LYS A 7 60.88 -34.99 -5.91
CA LYS A 7 61.67 -33.82 -5.48
C LYS A 7 62.78 -33.44 -6.45
N ASP A 8 63.42 -34.43 -7.08
CA ASP A 8 64.45 -34.19 -8.11
C ASP A 8 63.85 -33.68 -9.43
N ILE A 9 62.66 -34.16 -9.80
CA ILE A 9 62.01 -33.76 -11.06
C ILE A 9 61.34 -32.39 -10.95
N CYS A 10 60.74 -32.06 -9.79
CA CYS A 10 59.98 -30.84 -9.59
C CYS A 10 60.84 -29.66 -9.06
N GLY A 11 62.01 -29.94 -8.50
CA GLY A 11 62.80 -28.94 -7.79
C GLY A 11 62.10 -28.44 -6.52
N THR A 12 62.85 -27.98 -5.52
CA THR A 12 62.23 -27.40 -4.29
C THR A 12 61.78 -25.95 -4.50
N GLY A 13 62.01 -25.38 -5.69
CA GLY A 13 61.60 -24.02 -6.03
C GLY A 13 60.13 -23.98 -6.42
N ASN A 14 59.36 -23.07 -5.82
CA ASN A 14 57.96 -22.85 -6.15
C ASN A 14 57.82 -22.33 -7.61
N PRO A 15 57.30 -23.12 -8.57
CA PRO A 15 57.13 -22.69 -9.95
C PRO A 15 55.96 -21.71 -10.12
N PHE A 16 55.10 -21.60 -9.10
CA PHE A 16 53.98 -20.66 -9.06
C PHE A 16 54.40 -19.37 -8.35
N SER A 17 55.39 -18.67 -8.92
CA SER A 17 55.75 -17.34 -8.46
C SER A 17 55.06 -16.31 -9.33
N VAL A 18 54.17 -15.52 -8.72
CA VAL A 18 53.50 -14.41 -9.40
C VAL A 18 54.48 -13.25 -9.56
N PRO A 19 54.38 -12.46 -10.64
CA PRO A 19 55.11 -11.20 -10.77
C PRO A 19 54.80 -10.25 -9.60
N GLU A 20 55.82 -9.54 -9.12
CA GLU A 20 55.69 -8.46 -8.12
C GLU A 20 54.56 -7.48 -8.53
N GLY A 21 53.60 -7.26 -7.63
CA GLY A 21 52.46 -6.35 -7.85
C GLY A 21 51.34 -6.86 -8.77
N TYR A 22 51.34 -8.14 -9.19
CA TYR A 22 50.24 -8.72 -9.98
C TYR A 22 48.90 -8.64 -9.22
N PHE A 23 48.87 -9.11 -7.98
CA PHE A 23 47.64 -9.09 -7.19
C PHE A 23 47.18 -7.67 -6.86
N ASP A 24 48.11 -6.73 -6.63
CA ASP A 24 47.75 -5.32 -6.38
C ASP A 24 47.05 -4.69 -7.58
N ARG A 25 47.52 -4.98 -8.81
CA ARG A 25 46.87 -4.53 -10.04
C ARG A 25 45.51 -5.18 -10.25
N VAL A 26 45.40 -6.48 -10.02
CA VAL A 26 44.13 -7.22 -10.14
C VAL A 26 43.11 -6.71 -9.14
N THR A 27 43.49 -6.51 -7.87
CA THR A 27 42.59 -5.98 -6.84
C THR A 27 42.12 -4.57 -7.18
N LYS A 28 43.00 -3.70 -7.67
CA LYS A 28 42.63 -2.36 -8.15
C LYS A 28 41.68 -2.43 -9.34
N GLU A 29 41.99 -3.24 -10.35
CA GLU A 29 41.13 -3.40 -11.52
C GLU A 29 39.77 -3.98 -11.14
N ILE A 30 39.70 -4.95 -10.22
CA ILE A 30 38.42 -5.45 -9.69
C ILE A 30 37.65 -4.29 -9.04
N MET A 31 38.26 -3.53 -8.13
CA MET A 31 37.58 -2.40 -7.46
C MET A 31 37.13 -1.30 -8.43
N ASP A 32 37.92 -1.01 -9.47
CA ASP A 32 37.59 -0.01 -10.50
C ASP A 32 36.49 -0.50 -11.45
N ARG A 33 36.39 -1.82 -11.64
CA ARG A 33 35.34 -2.48 -12.45
C ARG A 33 34.07 -2.75 -11.66
N LEU A 34 34.10 -2.65 -10.32
CA LEU A 34 32.87 -2.65 -9.55
C LEU A 34 32.06 -1.43 -10.00
N PRO A 35 30.81 -1.61 -10.44
CA PRO A 35 29.95 -0.47 -10.74
C PRO A 35 29.96 0.44 -9.52
N GLU A 36 30.05 1.77 -9.74
CA GLU A 36 29.99 2.77 -8.66
C GLU A 36 28.78 2.42 -7.82
N LYS A 37 29.06 1.78 -6.67
CA LYS A 37 28.10 1.18 -5.73
C LYS A 37 26.87 2.05 -5.77
N GLU A 38 25.86 1.54 -6.50
CA GLU A 38 24.68 2.26 -6.91
C GLU A 38 24.32 3.15 -5.73
N LYS A 39 24.49 4.47 -5.89
CA LYS A 39 24.18 5.42 -4.82
C LYS A 39 22.78 5.02 -4.44
N VAL A 40 22.63 4.33 -3.32
CA VAL A 40 21.37 3.71 -2.97
C VAL A 40 20.46 4.91 -2.93
N ILE A 41 19.63 5.05 -3.96
CA ILE A 41 18.61 6.06 -4.03
C ILE A 41 17.64 5.52 -3.00
N LEU A 42 17.95 5.80 -1.74
CA LEU A 42 17.09 5.52 -0.62
C LEU A 42 15.77 6.12 -1.07
N PRO A 43 14.70 5.30 -1.20
CA PRO A 43 13.42 5.82 -1.65
C PRO A 43 13.14 7.04 -0.77
N PRO A 44 12.85 8.21 -1.37
CA PRO A 44 12.76 9.45 -0.62
C PRO A 44 11.82 9.19 0.55
N THR A 45 12.35 9.24 1.77
CA THR A 45 11.57 8.97 2.97
C THR A 45 10.35 9.87 2.89
N PRO A 46 9.12 9.34 2.91
CA PRO A 46 7.92 10.12 2.64
C PRO A 46 7.91 11.29 3.62
N THR A 47 8.17 12.49 3.08
CA THR A 47 8.23 13.69 3.89
C THR A 47 6.84 13.90 4.49
N THR A 48 6.78 14.33 5.75
CA THR A 48 5.53 14.45 6.52
C THR A 48 4.46 15.28 5.80
N TRP A 49 4.86 16.14 4.86
CA TRP A 49 4.01 16.88 3.94
C TRP A 49 3.06 16.03 3.07
N GLN A 50 3.45 14.82 2.68
CA GLN A 50 2.58 13.95 1.88
C GLN A 50 1.35 13.47 2.67
N ARG A 51 1.47 13.35 3.99
CA ARG A 51 0.36 12.96 4.88
C ARG A 51 -0.57 14.13 5.21
N ILE A 52 -0.05 15.36 5.18
CA ILE A 52 -0.82 16.58 5.50
C ILE A 52 -1.66 17.02 4.30
N LYS A 53 -1.20 16.80 3.06
CA LYS A 53 -1.94 17.10 1.82
C LYS A 53 -3.40 16.62 1.83
N PRO A 54 -3.72 15.33 2.05
CA PRO A 54 -5.10 14.86 2.05
C PRO A 54 -5.95 15.49 3.17
N TRP A 55 -5.37 15.72 4.35
CA TRP A 55 -6.09 16.33 5.48
C TRP A 55 -6.44 17.80 5.21
N LEU A 56 -5.53 18.54 4.56
CA LEU A 56 -5.77 19.91 4.14
C LEU A 56 -6.93 20.02 3.14
N TYR A 57 -7.03 19.10 2.18
CA TYR A 57 -8.17 19.06 1.25
C TYR A 57 -9.50 18.78 1.96
N LEU A 58 -9.52 17.83 2.91
CA LEU A 58 -10.72 17.55 3.70
C LEU A 58 -11.14 18.76 4.55
N ALA A 59 -10.18 19.43 5.19
CA ALA A 59 -10.42 20.65 5.94
C ALA A 59 -10.98 21.77 5.05
N ALA A 60 -10.42 21.97 3.85
CA ALA A 60 -10.90 22.95 2.89
C ALA A 60 -12.35 22.67 2.44
N MET A 61 -12.68 21.41 2.11
CA MET A 61 -14.04 21.01 1.77
C MET A 61 -15.02 21.27 2.93
N PHE A 62 -14.62 20.95 4.16
CA PHE A 62 -15.45 21.21 5.33
C PHE A 62 -15.68 22.71 5.57
N CYS A 63 -14.64 23.54 5.42
CA CYS A 63 -14.77 24.98 5.53
C CYS A 63 -15.68 25.57 4.43
N VAL A 64 -15.58 25.07 3.19
CA VAL A 64 -16.43 25.51 2.08
C VAL A 64 -17.88 25.10 2.31
N ILE A 65 -18.15 23.87 2.76
CA ILE A 65 -19.50 23.39 3.04
C ILE A 65 -20.09 24.11 4.24
N MET A 66 -19.35 24.25 5.35
CA MET A 66 -19.84 24.95 6.55
C MET A 66 -20.00 26.44 6.33
N GLY A 67 -19.06 27.08 5.64
CA GLY A 67 -19.13 28.49 5.28
C GLY A 67 -20.25 28.76 4.27
N GLY A 68 -20.34 27.94 3.23
CA GLY A 68 -21.41 27.99 2.23
C GLY A 68 -22.79 27.74 2.85
N ALA A 69 -22.94 26.70 3.66
CA ALA A 69 -24.19 26.43 4.38
C ALA A 69 -24.55 27.60 5.29
N ARG A 70 -23.63 28.13 6.09
CA ARG A 70 -23.93 29.29 6.97
C ARG A 70 -24.30 30.54 6.18
N TYR A 71 -23.68 30.76 5.02
CA TYR A 71 -23.98 31.90 4.15
C TYR A 71 -25.36 31.78 3.46
N PHE A 72 -25.74 30.59 2.99
CA PHE A 72 -27.02 30.35 2.31
C PHE A 72 -28.20 30.10 3.26
N VAL A 73 -27.95 29.51 4.43
CA VAL A 73 -28.97 29.04 5.39
C VAL A 73 -29.15 30.02 6.57
N GLY A 74 -28.19 30.94 6.78
CA GLY A 74 -28.18 31.94 7.84
C GLY A 74 -29.44 32.80 7.97
N PRO A 75 -30.08 33.29 6.90
CA PRO A 75 -31.31 34.07 7.04
C PRO A 75 -32.59 33.23 7.20
N SER A 76 -32.57 31.90 6.97
CA SER A 76 -33.80 31.08 6.90
C SER A 76 -34.02 30.12 8.08
N LEU A 77 -32.98 29.74 8.84
CA LEU A 77 -33.15 28.83 9.99
C LEU A 77 -33.41 29.51 11.33
N GLN A 78 -33.15 30.80 11.49
CA GLN A 78 -33.53 31.49 12.72
C GLN A 78 -35.06 31.44 12.96
N GLN A 79 -35.87 31.34 11.89
CA GLN A 79 -37.32 31.22 11.99
C GLN A 79 -37.80 29.77 12.29
N LYS A 80 -36.95 28.75 12.09
CA LYS A 80 -37.35 27.33 12.19
C LYS A 80 -36.93 26.67 13.51
N ILE A 81 -36.05 27.30 14.29
CA ILE A 81 -35.56 26.78 15.58
C ILE A 81 -36.56 27.02 16.73
N ASP A 82 -37.42 28.04 16.66
CA ASP A 82 -38.43 28.30 17.71
C ASP A 82 -39.68 27.41 17.60
N LYS A 83 -39.76 26.53 16.59
CA LYS A 83 -40.92 25.64 16.36
C LYS A 83 -40.50 24.19 16.06
N SER A 84 -39.70 23.58 16.93
CA SER A 84 -39.70 22.11 17.06
C SER A 84 -39.06 21.71 18.38
N PRO A 85 -39.79 21.12 19.33
CA PRO A 85 -39.15 20.38 20.39
C PRO A 85 -38.63 19.06 19.83
N MET A 86 -37.74 18.43 20.59
CA MET A 86 -37.30 17.04 20.46
C MET A 86 -36.00 16.80 19.68
N ALA A 87 -34.90 17.22 20.31
CA ALA A 87 -33.78 16.30 20.47
C ALA A 87 -34.15 15.27 21.56
N THR A 88 -34.20 13.99 21.18
CA THR A 88 -34.34 12.73 21.97
C THR A 88 -34.33 11.65 20.88
N THR A 89 -33.54 10.57 20.84
CA THR A 89 -32.69 9.89 21.80
C THR A 89 -31.87 8.85 21.02
N ALA A 90 -30.72 8.45 21.57
CA ALA A 90 -29.94 7.32 21.09
C ALA A 90 -30.74 6.00 21.11
N ALA A 91 -30.43 5.12 20.17
CA ALA A 91 -30.80 3.70 20.14
C ALA A 91 -32.28 3.36 19.88
N GLU A 92 -32.67 3.22 18.61
CA GLU A 92 -33.75 2.31 18.23
C GLU A 92 -33.38 1.61 16.91
N ALA A 93 -33.29 0.28 16.98
CA ALA A 93 -33.19 -0.62 15.84
C ALA A 93 -34.45 -0.46 14.98
N GLN A 94 -34.36 0.31 13.92
CA GLN A 94 -35.41 0.41 12.90
C GLN A 94 -34.97 -0.48 11.75
N GLY A 95 -35.70 -1.57 11.54
CA GLY A 95 -35.43 -2.52 10.46
C GLY A 95 -35.26 -1.79 9.14
N ILE A 96 -34.14 -2.03 8.48
CA ILE A 96 -33.83 -1.45 7.17
C ILE A 96 -34.88 -1.98 6.19
N SER A 97 -35.84 -1.15 5.77
CA SER A 97 -36.67 -1.45 4.61
C SER A 97 -35.79 -1.27 3.39
N TYR A 98 -35.22 -2.36 2.87
CA TYR A 98 -34.48 -2.34 1.63
C TYR A 98 -35.46 -2.05 0.49
N ASP A 99 -35.25 -0.93 -0.19
CA ASP A 99 -35.88 -0.69 -1.48
C ASP A 99 -35.26 -1.65 -2.49
N GLU A 100 -36.08 -2.33 -3.31
CA GLU A 100 -35.59 -3.36 -4.22
C GLU A 100 -34.54 -2.79 -5.20
N GLU A 101 -34.68 -1.52 -5.61
CA GLU A 101 -33.73 -0.79 -6.45
C GLU A 101 -32.35 -0.61 -5.76
N TYR A 102 -32.34 -0.35 -4.46
CA TYR A 102 -31.10 -0.21 -3.69
C TYR A 102 -30.39 -1.55 -3.55
N LEU A 103 -31.15 -2.61 -3.30
CA LEU A 103 -30.63 -3.97 -3.13
C LEU A 103 -30.06 -4.51 -4.46
N GLU A 104 -30.73 -4.26 -5.57
CA GLU A 104 -30.23 -4.62 -6.91
C GLU A 104 -28.96 -3.86 -7.27
N ASN A 105 -28.90 -2.55 -6.98
CA ASN A 105 -27.70 -1.76 -7.26
C ASN A 105 -26.51 -2.17 -6.39
N GLU A 106 -26.71 -2.52 -5.12
CA GLU A 106 -25.65 -3.12 -4.29
C GLU A 106 -25.21 -4.49 -4.82
N LEU A 107 -26.16 -5.32 -5.27
CA LEU A 107 -25.88 -6.61 -5.88
C LEU A 107 -25.01 -6.46 -7.15
N MET A 108 -25.37 -5.54 -8.06
CA MET A 108 -24.56 -5.25 -9.24
C MET A 108 -23.15 -4.75 -8.88
N ASN A 109 -23.02 -3.95 -7.83
CA ASN A 109 -21.73 -3.42 -7.37
C ASN A 109 -20.86 -4.48 -6.65
N SER A 110 -21.46 -5.53 -6.11
CA SER A 110 -20.76 -6.60 -5.39
C SER A 110 -19.89 -7.51 -6.28
N ARG A 111 -20.01 -7.38 -7.62
CA ARG A 111 -19.43 -8.29 -8.63
C ARG A 111 -19.85 -9.76 -8.45
N MET A 112 -20.96 -9.98 -7.77
CA MET A 112 -21.56 -11.30 -7.61
C MET A 112 -22.19 -11.72 -8.95
N ASP A 113 -21.89 -12.92 -9.43
CA ASP A 113 -22.41 -13.46 -10.69
C ASP A 113 -23.77 -14.14 -10.48
N ASP A 114 -24.66 -14.11 -11.48
CA ASP A 114 -26.03 -14.63 -11.38
C ASP A 114 -26.05 -16.12 -10.99
N TYR A 115 -25.04 -16.89 -11.41
CA TYR A 115 -24.87 -18.29 -11.04
C TYR A 115 -24.66 -18.49 -9.54
N SER A 116 -23.88 -17.61 -8.90
CA SER A 116 -23.63 -17.68 -7.46
C SER A 116 -24.87 -17.33 -6.63
N VAL A 117 -25.73 -16.45 -7.13
CA VAL A 117 -27.04 -16.17 -6.53
C VAL A 117 -27.95 -17.39 -6.62
N TYR A 118 -27.99 -18.05 -7.78
CA TYR A 118 -28.78 -19.28 -7.96
C TYR A 118 -28.32 -20.40 -7.03
N CYS A 119 -27.00 -20.66 -6.93
CA CYS A 119 -26.46 -21.68 -6.02
C CYS A 119 -26.91 -21.46 -4.58
N TYR A 120 -26.87 -20.22 -4.07
CA TYR A 120 -27.30 -19.91 -2.71
C TYR A 120 -28.79 -20.22 -2.50
N LEU A 121 -29.65 -19.84 -3.46
CA LEU A 121 -31.09 -20.11 -3.39
C LEU A 121 -31.38 -21.61 -3.45
N THR A 122 -30.70 -22.36 -4.32
CA THR A 122 -30.91 -23.81 -4.45
C THR A 122 -30.31 -24.61 -3.30
N ASP A 123 -29.20 -24.16 -2.72
CA ASP A 123 -28.58 -24.81 -1.57
C ASP A 123 -29.53 -24.70 -0.36
N THR A 124 -30.18 -23.56 -0.16
CA THR A 124 -31.18 -23.39 0.92
C THR A 124 -32.43 -24.24 0.71
N ASP A 125 -32.85 -24.47 -0.54
CA ASP A 125 -33.99 -25.34 -0.86
C ASP A 125 -33.66 -26.83 -0.69
N SER A 126 -32.38 -27.21 -0.73
CA SER A 126 -31.94 -28.61 -0.65
C SER A 126 -31.78 -29.15 0.79
N GLU A 127 -31.89 -28.30 1.81
CA GLU A 127 -31.70 -28.65 3.24
C GLU A 127 -33.03 -28.85 4.01
N SER A 128 -34.16 -29.07 3.32
CA SER A 128 -35.50 -29.33 3.92
C SER A 128 -36.08 -30.70 3.60
#